data_AF-A0A9X8VLK9-F1
#
_entry.id   AF-A0A9X8VLK9-F1
#
_cell.length_a   1.000
_cell.length_b   1.000
_cell.length_c   1.000
_cell.angle_alpha   90.00
_cell.angle_beta   90.00
_cell.angle_gamma   90.00
#
_symmetry.space_group_name_H-M   'P 1'
#
loop_
_entity.id
_entity.type
_entity.pdbx_description
1 polymer ?
#
loop_
_entity_poly.entity_id
_entity_poly.type
_entity_poly.pdbx_seq_one_letter_code
_entity_poly.pdbx_strand_id
1 'polypeptide(L)'
;ATAMLADGSSIALPMATMRWARPYRSDTQQGPTPKRVTDVVQAGQQVWVRKVNEAWWLSQVPDVNSALVSINPNDGAVKALVGGFDFNQSKFNR
;
A
#
# COMPACT_ATOMS: atom_id res chain seq x y z
N ALA A 1 7.53 -11.74 11.79
CA ALA A 1 6.12 -11.84 12.21
C ALA A 1 5.42 -12.87 11.34
N THR A 2 4.30 -13.38 11.83
CA THR A 2 3.35 -14.17 11.02
C THR A 2 2.05 -13.38 10.98
N ALA A 3 1.39 -13.37 9.83
CA ALA A 3 0.05 -12.80 9.68
C ALA A 3 -0.88 -13.86 9.10
N MET A 4 -2.14 -13.85 9.54
CA MET A 4 -3.19 -14.69 8.99
C MET A 4 -3.95 -13.90 7.92
N LEU A 5 -4.12 -14.49 6.74
CA LEU A 5 -4.90 -13.94 5.65
C LEU A 5 -6.40 -14.23 5.84
N ALA A 6 -7.24 -13.57 5.05
CA ALA A 6 -8.70 -13.74 5.12
C ALA A 6 -9.17 -15.18 4.80
N ASP A 7 -8.38 -15.94 4.05
CA ASP A 7 -8.64 -17.35 3.74
C ASP A 7 -8.17 -18.31 4.86
N GLY A 8 -7.65 -17.77 5.96
CA GLY A 8 -7.12 -18.54 7.10
C GLY A 8 -5.68 -19.03 6.93
N SER A 9 -5.06 -18.85 5.75
CA SER A 9 -3.67 -19.20 5.55
C SER A 9 -2.74 -18.26 6.32
N SER A 10 -1.58 -18.76 6.74
CA SER A 10 -0.57 -17.98 7.46
C SER A 10 0.61 -17.66 6.56
N ILE A 11 1.07 -16.40 6.60
CA ILE A 11 2.21 -15.92 5.83
C ILE A 11 3.32 -15.42 6.75
N ALA A 12 4.56 -15.59 6.32
CA ALA A 12 5.72 -15.02 7.00
C ALA A 12 5.97 -13.59 6.52
N LEU A 13 6.14 -12.68 7.48
CA LEU A 13 6.57 -11.30 7.29
C LEU A 13 7.91 -11.10 8.00
N PRO A 14 9.05 -11.37 7.34
CA PRO A 14 10.36 -11.12 7.90
C PRO A 14 10.64 -9.61 7.98
N MET A 15 11.56 -9.19 8.84
CA MET A 15 11.86 -7.77 9.06
C MET A 15 12.24 -7.03 7.77
N ALA A 16 12.88 -7.72 6.82
CA ALA A 16 13.26 -7.16 5.52
C ALA A 16 12.06 -6.59 4.73
N THR A 17 10.87 -7.19 4.84
CA THR A 17 9.70 -6.80 4.04
C THR A 17 8.84 -5.70 4.72
N MET A 18 9.27 -5.23 5.89
CA MET A 18 8.63 -4.14 6.65
C MET A 18 9.60 -3.04 7.08
N ARG A 19 10.89 -3.14 6.73
CA ARG A 19 11.93 -2.14 7.08
C ARG A 19 11.63 -0.74 6.53
N TRP A 20 10.82 -0.66 5.48
CA TRP A 20 10.38 0.59 4.87
C TRP A 20 9.43 1.40 5.77
N ALA A 21 8.73 0.74 6.70
CA ALA A 21 7.64 1.32 7.48
C ALA A 21 8.13 2.18 8.65
N ARG A 22 8.87 3.24 8.31
CA ARG A 22 9.23 4.30 9.26
C ARG A 22 7.96 5.00 9.75
N PRO A 23 7.84 5.33 11.05
CA PRO A 23 6.69 6.07 11.53
C PRO A 23 6.53 7.40 10.80
N TYR A 24 5.32 7.67 10.30
CA TYR A 24 4.98 8.98 9.76
C TYR A 24 5.02 10.04 10.88
N ARG A 25 5.58 11.23 10.58
CA ARG A 25 5.54 12.39 11.49
C ARG A 25 4.89 13.60 10.81
N SER A 26 5.29 13.90 9.59
CA SER A 26 4.69 14.92 8.73
C SER A 26 5.02 14.62 7.26
N ASP A 27 4.40 15.36 6.34
CA ASP A 27 4.67 15.27 4.89
C ASP A 27 6.15 15.52 4.52
N THR A 28 6.90 16.15 5.42
CA THR A 28 8.31 16.50 5.24
C THR A 28 9.26 15.73 6.17
N GLN A 29 8.74 14.91 7.09
CA GLN A 29 9.56 14.20 8.08
C GLN A 29 9.07 12.78 8.38
N GLN A 30 10.03 11.86 8.43
CA GLN A 30 9.83 10.49 8.86
C GLN A 30 10.55 10.21 10.19
N GLY A 31 10.05 9.23 10.94
CA GLY A 31 10.71 8.68 12.12
C GLY A 31 11.96 7.85 11.80
N PRO A 32 12.63 7.32 12.84
CA PRO A 32 13.82 6.48 12.67
C PRO A 32 13.49 5.18 11.92
N THR A 33 14.53 4.57 11.34
CA THR A 33 14.38 3.25 10.70
C THR A 33 14.05 2.18 11.74
N PRO A 34 12.95 1.42 11.57
CA PRO A 34 12.59 0.33 12.47
C PRO A 34 13.72 -0.71 12.54
N LYS A 35 14.01 -1.21 13.76
CA LYS A 35 15.06 -2.21 13.98
C LYS A 35 14.49 -3.56 14.39
N ARG A 36 13.28 -3.57 14.97
CA ARG A 36 12.58 -4.77 15.43
C ARG A 36 11.21 -4.83 14.77
N VAL A 37 10.68 -6.03 14.64
CA VAL A 37 9.32 -6.27 14.13
C VAL A 37 8.28 -5.52 14.95
N THR A 38 8.44 -5.50 16.28
CA THR A 38 7.55 -4.81 17.22
C THR A 38 7.58 -3.29 17.09
N ASP A 39 8.58 -2.71 16.42
CA ASP A 39 8.59 -1.27 16.12
C ASP A 39 7.61 -0.92 15.00
N VAL A 40 7.14 -1.92 14.24
CA VAL A 40 6.29 -1.76 13.05
C VAL A 40 4.89 -2.32 13.28
N VAL A 41 4.80 -3.53 13.85
CA VAL A 41 3.52 -4.25 14.02
C VAL A 41 3.39 -4.86 15.41
N GLN A 42 2.16 -5.01 15.88
CA GLN A 42 1.78 -5.64 17.14
C GLN A 42 0.80 -6.79 16.90
N ALA A 43 0.76 -7.76 17.81
CA ALA A 43 -0.19 -8.86 17.73
C ALA A 43 -1.64 -8.32 17.77
N GLY A 44 -2.51 -8.89 16.93
CA GLY A 44 -3.91 -8.46 16.80
C GLY A 44 -4.13 -7.26 15.86
N GLN A 45 -3.09 -6.63 15.32
CA GLN A 45 -3.26 -5.58 14.32
C GLN A 45 -3.71 -6.14 12.97
N GLN A 46 -4.71 -5.49 12.38
CA GLN A 46 -5.08 -5.71 10.99
C GLN A 46 -4.18 -4.84 10.10
N VAL A 47 -3.49 -5.48 9.17
CA VAL A 47 -2.51 -4.83 8.30
C VAL A 47 -2.75 -5.22 6.84
N TRP A 48 -2.33 -4.36 5.93
CA TRP A 48 -2.31 -4.68 4.51
C TRP A 48 -1.02 -5.38 4.14
N VAL A 49 -1.13 -6.40 3.29
CA VAL A 49 0.01 -7.12 2.74
C VAL A 49 -0.16 -7.27 1.23
N ARG A 50 0.97 -7.30 0.51
CA ARG A 50 0.99 -7.56 -0.92
C ARG A 50 2.06 -8.58 -1.26
N LYS A 51 1.80 -9.40 -2.27
CA LYS A 51 2.79 -10.35 -2.78
C LYS A 51 3.70 -9.62 -3.77
N VAL A 52 5.00 -9.69 -3.56
CA VAL A 52 6.04 -9.16 -4.46
C VAL A 52 6.92 -10.35 -4.82
N ASN A 53 6.85 -10.79 -6.09
CA ASN A 53 7.39 -12.07 -6.54
C ASN A 53 6.84 -13.22 -5.67
N GLU A 54 7.71 -13.95 -4.97
CA GLU A 54 7.32 -15.05 -4.08
C GLU A 54 7.23 -14.65 -2.60
N ALA A 55 7.54 -13.39 -2.26
CA ALA A 55 7.56 -12.92 -0.88
C ALA A 55 6.37 -12.02 -0.55
N TRP A 56 5.86 -12.10 0.69
CA TRP A 56 4.85 -11.19 1.20
C TRP A 56 5.47 -9.97 1.86
N TRP A 57 4.94 -8.79 1.53
CA TRP A 57 5.40 -7.50 2.02
C TRP A 57 4.31 -6.78 2.78
N LEU A 58 4.71 -6.10 3.86
CA LEU A 58 3.84 -5.12 4.52
C LEU A 58 3.52 -4.01 3.52
N SER A 59 2.27 -3.58 3.49
CA SER A 59 1.77 -2.52 2.64
C SER A 59 0.88 -1.57 3.43
N GLN A 60 0.57 -0.44 2.83
CA GLN A 60 -0.32 0.57 3.39
C GLN A 60 -1.14 1.15 2.24
N VAL A 61 -2.44 1.30 2.49
CA VAL A 61 -3.31 2.04 1.57
C VAL A 61 -2.92 3.53 1.67
N PRO A 62 -2.60 4.21 0.56
CA PRO A 62 -2.25 5.63 0.60
C PRO A 62 -3.42 6.50 1.07
N ASP A 63 -3.13 7.51 1.88
CA ASP A 63 -4.11 8.57 2.21
C ASP A 63 -4.29 9.56 1.04
N VAL A 64 -3.21 9.81 0.29
CA VAL A 64 -3.21 10.66 -0.90
C VAL A 64 -3.87 9.97 -2.09
N ASN A 65 -4.51 10.76 -2.96
CA ASN A 65 -5.11 10.30 -4.21
C ASN A 65 -4.41 10.91 -5.43
N SER A 66 -4.60 10.28 -6.59
CA SER A 66 -4.14 10.78 -7.89
C SER A 66 -5.16 10.44 -8.97
N ALA A 67 -5.04 11.07 -10.13
CA ALA A 67 -5.82 10.78 -11.32
C ALA A 67 -4.91 10.81 -12.55
N LEU A 68 -5.25 10.00 -13.56
CA LEU A 68 -4.55 9.95 -14.84
C LEU A 68 -5.56 9.84 -15.98
N VAL A 69 -5.36 10.66 -17.00
CA VAL A 69 -6.10 10.59 -18.25
C VAL A 69 -5.12 10.59 -19.44
N SER A 70 -5.35 9.70 -20.39
CA SER A 70 -4.62 9.64 -21.66
C SER A 70 -5.60 9.80 -22.82
N ILE A 71 -5.29 10.68 -23.75
CA ILE A 71 -6.15 10.99 -24.89
C ILE A 71 -5.40 10.85 -26.22
N ASN A 72 -6.13 10.51 -27.28
CA ASN A 72 -5.64 10.64 -28.65
C ASN A 72 -5.66 12.12 -29.06
N PRO A 73 -4.52 12.74 -29.42
CA PRO A 73 -4.49 14.15 -29.76
C PRO A 73 -5.20 14.47 -31.09
N ASN A 74 -5.42 13.48 -31.96
CA ASN A 74 -6.02 13.71 -33.28
C ASN A 74 -7.55 13.85 -33.23
N ASP A 75 -8.22 13.17 -32.29
CA ASP A 75 -9.69 13.10 -32.23
C ASP A 75 -10.27 13.27 -30.81
N GLY A 76 -9.42 13.42 -29.78
CA GLY A 76 -9.85 13.58 -28.39
C GLY A 76 -10.33 12.29 -27.71
N ALA A 77 -10.23 11.12 -28.36
CA ALA A 77 -10.68 9.87 -27.76
C ALA A 77 -9.87 9.52 -26.50
N VAL A 78 -10.55 9.15 -25.41
CA VAL A 78 -9.93 8.68 -24.17
C VAL A 78 -9.36 7.28 -24.38
N LYS A 79 -8.04 7.15 -24.21
CA LYS A 79 -7.32 5.87 -24.30
C LYS A 79 -7.22 5.17 -22.94
N ALA A 80 -7.09 5.94 -21.87
CA ALA A 80 -7.03 5.44 -20.51
C ALA A 80 -7.55 6.50 -19.54
N LEU A 81 -8.25 6.04 -18.49
CA LEU A 81 -8.72 6.89 -17.40
C LEU A 81 -8.58 6.14 -16.07
N VAL A 82 -7.99 6.81 -15.09
CA VAL A 82 -7.91 6.38 -13.69
C VAL A 82 -8.32 7.59 -12.82
N GLY A 83 -9.45 7.52 -12.13
CA GLY A 83 -10.03 8.64 -11.36
C GLY A 83 -9.62 8.72 -9.88
N GLY A 84 -8.80 7.78 -9.41
CA GLY A 84 -8.45 7.63 -8.00
C GLY A 84 -7.55 6.43 -7.74
N PHE A 85 -7.15 6.23 -6.49
CA PHE A 85 -6.31 5.09 -6.10
C PHE A 85 -7.00 3.73 -6.33
N ASP A 86 -8.25 3.58 -5.90
CA ASP A 86 -9.02 2.34 -6.06
C ASP A 86 -10.53 2.65 -6.20
N PHE A 87 -11.19 2.00 -7.16
CA PHE A 87 -12.61 2.23 -7.46
C PHE A 87 -13.55 1.64 -6.41
N ASN A 88 -13.16 0.56 -5.73
CA ASN A 88 -13.96 -0.02 -4.65
C ASN A 88 -13.89 0.85 -3.39
N GLN A 89 -12.80 1.60 -3.20
CA GLN A 89 -12.69 2.62 -2.16
C GLN A 89 -13.54 3.85 -2.47
N SER A 90 -13.54 4.33 -3.71
CA SER A 90 -14.37 5.46 -4.14
C SER A 90 -14.71 5.41 -5.62
N LYS A 91 -16.00 5.60 -5.94
CA LYS A 91 -16.50 5.68 -7.32
C LYS A 91 -16.34 7.07 -7.95
N PHE A 92 -15.77 8.02 -7.22
CA PHE A 92 -15.58 9.39 -7.70
C PHE A 92 -14.43 9.46 -8.73
N ASN A 93 -14.68 10.13 -9.85
CA ASN A 93 -13.70 10.39 -10.89
C ASN A 93 -13.15 11.81 -10.73
N ARG A 94 -11.89 11.94 -10.29
CA ARG A 94 -11.20 13.23 -10.12
C ARG A 94 -10.65 13.74 -11.44
#